data_AF-A0A7W3X0Z1-F1
#
_entry.id   AF-A0A7W3X0Z1-F1
#
_cell.length_a   1.000
_cell.length_b   1.000
_cell.length_c   1.000
_cell.angle_alpha   90.00
_cell.angle_beta   90.00
_cell.angle_gamma   90.00
#
_symmetry.space_group_name_H-M   'P 1'
#
loop_
_entity.id
_entity.type
_entity.pdbx_description
1 polymer ?
#
loop_
_entity_poly.entity_id
_entity_poly.type
_entity_poly.pdbx_seq_one_letter_code
_entity_poly.pdbx_strand_id
1 'polypeptide(L)'
;GPGSVLLRPEQLRLVDPEAAAVSGVVRDICFYGHDSVVSLDLEGAPGPVEVRHPGPVVVRPGELAGVEVVGEGLLREADRAEDALA
;
A
#
# COMPACT_ATOMS: atom_id res chain seq x y z
N GLY A 1 -21.82 -4.54 -3.34
CA GLY A 1 -21.42 -4.36 -4.75
C GLY A 1 -19.92 -4.15 -4.82
N PRO A 2 -19.33 -4.00 -6.01
CA PRO A 2 -17.93 -3.59 -6.12
C PRO A 2 -17.72 -2.21 -5.48
N GLY A 3 -16.52 -1.96 -4.97
CA GLY A 3 -16.13 -0.71 -4.33
C GLY A 3 -14.63 -0.65 -4.10
N SER A 4 -14.13 0.55 -3.85
CA SER A 4 -12.73 0.82 -3.53
C SER A 4 -12.60 1.23 -2.08
N VAL A 5 -11.57 0.75 -1.39
CA VAL A 5 -11.24 1.23 -0.04
C VAL A 5 -10.16 2.29 -0.15
N LEU A 6 -10.39 3.45 0.45
CA LEU A 6 -9.38 4.48 0.61
C LEU A 6 -8.66 4.26 1.95
N LEU A 7 -7.34 4.10 1.87
CA LEU A 7 -6.43 4.00 2.99
C LEU A 7 -5.40 5.11 2.86
N ARG A 8 -5.06 5.76 3.97
CA ARG A 8 -3.93 6.70 4.00
C ARG A 8 -2.61 5.94 4.13
N PRO A 9 -1.49 6.47 3.61
CA PRO A 9 -0.19 5.81 3.73
C PRO A 9 0.23 5.46 5.17
N GLU A 10 -0.13 6.29 6.15
CA GLU A 10 0.14 6.06 7.57
C GLU A 10 -0.70 4.93 8.20
N GLN A 11 -1.74 4.44 7.51
CA GLN A 11 -2.54 3.29 7.92
C GLN A 11 -1.95 1.97 7.43
N LEU A 12 -0.88 2.01 6.65
CA LEU A 12 -0.16 0.85 6.18
C LEU A 12 1.11 0.67 7.00
N ARG A 13 1.45 -0.57 7.32
CA ARG A 13 2.73 -0.90 7.96
C ARG A 13 3.47 -1.96 7.18
N LEU A 14 4.78 -1.79 7.11
CA LEU A 14 5.69 -2.81 6.60
C LEU A 14 5.82 -3.91 7.64
N VAL A 15 5.68 -5.15 7.19
CA VAL A 15 5.84 -6.37 7.98
C VAL A 15 6.65 -7.39 7.20
N ASP A 16 7.03 -8.49 7.86
CA ASP A 16 7.65 -9.62 7.19
C ASP A 16 6.73 -10.14 6.07
N PRO A 17 7.24 -10.32 4.83
CA PRO A 17 6.41 -10.79 3.72
C PRO A 17 5.79 -12.17 3.95
N GLU A 18 6.42 -13.05 4.73
CA GLU A 18 5.87 -14.39 5.03
C GLU A 18 4.69 -14.34 6.02
N ALA A 19 4.59 -13.27 6.81
CA ALA A 19 3.53 -13.07 7.80
C ALA A 19 2.36 -12.22 7.24
N ALA A 20 2.50 -11.65 6.05
CA ALA A 20 1.54 -10.70 5.49
C ALA A 20 0.45 -11.39 4.65
N ALA A 21 -0.76 -10.84 4.70
CA ALA A 21 -1.83 -11.25 3.78
C ALA A 21 -1.58 -10.74 2.35
N VAL A 22 -0.87 -9.63 2.20
CA VAL A 22 -0.50 -9.02 0.92
C VAL A 22 0.97 -8.61 0.98
N SER A 23 1.71 -8.90 -0.08
CA SER A 23 3.12 -8.50 -0.23
C SER A 23 3.36 -7.86 -1.59
N GLY A 24 4.50 -7.20 -1.72
CA GLY A 24 4.93 -6.62 -2.98
C GLY A 24 6.40 -6.26 -2.98
N VAL A 25 6.88 -5.85 -4.14
CA VAL A 25 8.29 -5.48 -4.34
C VAL A 25 8.46 -4.00 -4.01
N VAL A 26 9.45 -3.69 -3.19
CA VAL A 26 9.84 -2.31 -2.89
C VAL A 26 10.40 -1.69 -4.17
N ARG A 27 9.80 -0.59 -4.60
CA ARG A 27 10.18 0.14 -5.81
C ARG A 27 11.15 1.28 -5.49
N ASP A 28 10.83 2.07 -4.47
CA ASP A 28 11.60 3.25 -4.09
C ASP A 28 11.42 3.58 -2.60
N ILE A 29 12.39 4.31 -2.04
CA ILE A 29 12.42 4.72 -0.63
C ILE A 29 12.88 6.17 -0.54
N CYS A 30 11.99 7.04 -0.06
CA CYS A 30 12.28 8.44 0.23
C CYS A 30 12.37 8.66 1.74
N PHE A 31 13.51 9.11 2.25
CA PHE A 31 13.70 9.44 3.68
C PHE A 31 13.68 10.95 3.90
N TYR A 32 12.78 11.42 4.77
CA TYR A 32 12.57 12.84 5.10
C TYR A 32 13.06 13.19 6.51
N GLY A 33 14.00 12.42 7.07
CA GLY A 33 14.62 12.65 8.37
C GLY A 33 13.83 12.07 9.54
N HIS A 34 12.53 12.33 9.63
CA HIS A 34 11.66 11.80 10.68
C HIS A 34 10.85 10.59 10.24
N ASP A 35 10.63 10.43 8.94
CA ASP A 35 9.93 9.29 8.36
C ASP A 35 10.48 8.90 6.98
N SER A 36 10.08 7.71 6.57
CA SER A 36 10.33 7.15 5.25
C SER A 36 9.01 6.90 4.55
N VAL A 37 8.94 7.26 3.27
CA VAL A 37 7.89 6.81 2.35
C VAL A 37 8.47 5.69 1.51
N VAL A 38 7.86 4.51 1.60
CA VAL A 38 8.22 3.34 0.81
C VAL A 38 7.15 3.13 -0.24
N SER A 39 7.55 3.10 -1.50
CA SER A 39 6.67 2.80 -2.62
C SER A 39 6.80 1.30 -2.93
N LEU A 40 5.68 0.59 -2.98
CA LEU A 40 5.64 -0.85 -3.30
C LEU A 40 4.73 -1.13 -4.49
N ASP A 41 5.17 -2.01 -5.37
CA ASP A 41 4.29 -2.64 -6.35
C ASP A 41 3.67 -3.88 -5.68
N LEU A 42 2.44 -3.75 -5.15
CA LEU A 42 1.71 -4.81 -4.45
C LEU A 42 0.97 -5.74 -5.41
N GLU A 43 0.93 -7.02 -5.07
CA GLU A 43 0.12 -7.99 -5.82
C GLU A 43 -1.38 -7.62 -5.78
N GLY A 44 -2.02 -7.58 -6.95
CA GLY A 44 -3.44 -7.25 -7.08
C GLY A 44 -3.79 -5.75 -7.00
N ALA A 45 -2.81 -4.87 -6.76
CA ALA A 45 -3.02 -3.42 -6.84
C ALA A 45 -2.84 -2.91 -8.29
N PRO A 46 -3.64 -1.94 -8.75
CA PRO A 46 -3.53 -1.39 -10.11
C PRO A 46 -2.33 -0.46 -10.31
N GLY A 47 -1.59 -0.14 -9.25
CA GLY A 47 -0.46 0.77 -9.26
C GLY A 47 0.30 0.76 -7.93
N PRO A 48 1.37 1.57 -7.82
CA PRO A 48 2.21 1.60 -6.64
C PRO A 48 1.44 2.09 -5.42
N VAL A 49 1.71 1.47 -4.28
CA VAL A 49 1.13 1.80 -2.98
C VAL A 49 2.21 2.41 -2.09
N GLU A 50 1.88 3.54 -1.47
CA GLU A 50 2.79 4.25 -0.57
C GLU A 50 2.53 3.87 0.88
N VAL A 51 3.60 3.51 1.59
CA VAL A 51 3.59 3.22 3.03
C VAL A 51 4.45 4.24 3.74
N ARG A 52 3.90 4.89 4.77
CA ARG A 52 4.65 5.86 5.59
C ARG A 52 5.12 5.19 6.88
N HIS A 53 6.43 5.03 7.01
CA HIS A 53 7.07 4.39 8.16
C HIS A 53 7.81 5.42 9.04
N PRO A 54 7.67 5.38 10.38
CA PRO A 54 8.39 6.29 11.26
C PRO A 54 9.89 5.97 11.29
N GLY A 55 10.72 6.96 10.94
CA GLY A 55 12.18 6.79 10.86
C GLY A 55 12.64 5.89 9.71
N PRO A 56 13.92 5.48 9.72
CA PRO A 56 14.53 4.70 8.65
C PRO A 56 13.94 3.28 8.57
N VAL A 57 13.95 2.72 7.36
CA VAL A 57 13.53 1.34 7.06
C VAL A 57 14.74 0.46 6.71
N VAL A 58 14.59 -0.85 6.91
CA VAL A 58 15.65 -1.84 6.64
C VAL A 58 15.52 -2.55 5.29
N VAL A 59 14.38 -2.38 4.61
CA VAL A 59 14.13 -2.91 3.27
C VAL A 59 14.84 -2.09 2.20
N ARG A 60 15.03 -2.67 1.02
CA ARG A 60 15.69 -2.02 -0.13
C ARG A 60 14.85 -2.15 -1.41
N PRO A 61 15.02 -1.23 -2.39
CA PRO A 61 14.45 -1.41 -3.72
C PRO A 61 14.81 -2.78 -4.32
N GLY A 62 13.82 -3.49 -4.85
CA GLY A 62 13.92 -4.85 -5.37
C GLY A 62 13.63 -5.95 -4.35
N GLU A 63 13.56 -5.64 -3.05
CA GLU A 63 13.22 -6.63 -2.02
C GLU A 63 11.71 -6.80 -1.87
N LEU A 64 11.29 -7.99 -1.42
CA LEU A 64 9.90 -8.28 -1.08
C LEU A 64 9.60 -7.75 0.33
N ALA A 65 8.46 -7.08 0.49
CA ALA A 65 7.97 -6.63 1.78
C ALA A 65 6.46 -6.90 1.92
N GLY A 66 6.04 -7.27 3.13
CA GLY A 66 4.64 -7.44 3.47
C GLY A 66 3.98 -6.12 3.89
N VAL A 67 2.67 -6.01 3.69
CA VAL A 67 1.89 -4.86 4.16
C VAL A 67 0.69 -5.32 4.99
N GLU A 68 0.50 -4.68 6.16
CA GLU A 68 -0.72 -4.80 6.95
C GLU A 68 -1.47 -3.46 7.00
N VAL A 69 -2.80 -3.54 7.12
CA VAL A 69 -3.68 -2.37 7.34
C VAL A 69 -3.95 -2.22 8.83
N VAL A 70 -3.78 -1.00 9.33
CA VAL A 70 -4.03 -0.65 10.72
C VAL A 70 -5.17 0.36 10.81
N GLY A 71 -6.17 0.04 11.62
CA GLY A 71 -7.37 0.86 11.77
C GLY A 71 -8.41 0.58 10.68
N GLU A 72 -9.26 1.57 10.42
CA GLU A 72 -10.40 1.44 9.51
C GLU A 72 -10.17 2.16 8.19
N GLY A 73 -10.59 1.55 7.09
CA GLY A 73 -10.58 2.17 5.77
C GLY A 73 -11.94 2.78 5.42
N LEU A 74 -11.94 3.77 4.52
CA LEU A 74 -13.18 4.33 3.99
C LEU A 74 -13.61 3.55 2.75
N LEU A 75 -14.76 2.89 2.80
CA LEU A 75 -15.35 2.27 1.62
C LEU A 75 -15.99 3.33 0.73
N ARG A 76 -15.55 3.39 -0.52
CA ARG A 76 -16.20 4.09 -1.61
C ARG A 76 -16.88 3.05 -2.50
N GLU A 77 -18.19 3.06 -2.56
CA GLU A 77 -18.90 2.20 -3.50
C GLU A 77 -18.54 2.59 -4.94
N ALA A 78 -18.41 1.59 -5.82
CA ALA A 78 -18.24 1.87 -7.23
C ALA A 78 -19.51 2.55 -7.74
N ASP A 79 -19.35 3.72 -8.35
CA ASP A 79 -20.47 4.37 -9.02
C ASP A 79 -20.83 3.51 -10.25
N ARG A 80 -22.10 3.16 -10.44
CA ARG A 80 -22.55 2.27 -11.54
C ARG A 80 -22.45 2.91 -12.94
N ALA A 81 -21.68 3.97 -13.10
CA ALA A 81 -21.67 4.80 -14.30
C ALA A 81 -20.72 4.30 -15.42
N GLU A 82 -19.89 3.29 -15.19
CA GLU A 82 -18.96 2.77 -16.22
C GLU A 82 -19.39 1.46 -16.91
N ASP A 83 -20.60 0.95 -16.65
CA ASP A 83 -21.16 -0.19 -17.40
C ASP A 83 -21.96 0.24 -18.66
N ALA A 84 -22.05 1.53 -18.98
CA ALA A 84 -22.95 2.05 -20.03
C ALA A 84 -22.27 2.40 -21.37
N LEU A 85 -20.95 2.23 -21.52
CA LEU A 85 -20.27 2.38 -22.80
C LEU A 85 -19.34 1.18 -23.07
N ALA A 86 -19.96 0.05 -23.38
CA ALA A 86 -19.37 -1.03 -24.16
C ALA A 86 -19.89 -0.96 -25.60
#